data_AF-A0A8T3LLX7-F1
#
_entry.id   AF-A0A8T3LLX7-F1
#
_cell.length_a   1.000
_cell.length_b   1.000
_cell.length_c   1.000
_cell.angle_alpha   90.00
_cell.angle_beta   90.00
_cell.angle_gamma   90.00
#
_symmetry.space_group_name_H-M   'P 1'
#
loop_
_entity.id
_entity.type
_entity.pdbx_description
1 polymer ?
#
loop_
_entity_poly.entity_id
_entity_poly.type
_entity_poly.pdbx_seq_one_letter_code
_entity_poly.pdbx_strand_id
1 'polypeptide(L)'
;LVTLPQPILVAVVQTGSADDEYARDRDQALEEVRRARERAGWLPLKVVRFQGVGHNLMRYGPDALSRRLLDLLEEAALSPSDGTPGGPA
;
A
#
# COMPACT_ATOMS: atom_id res chain seq x y z
N LEU A 1 19.15 -2.01 -4.71
CA LEU A 1 17.93 -1.56 -4.00
C LEU A 1 16.97 -1.03 -5.06
N VAL A 2 15.83 -1.70 -5.26
CA VAL A 2 14.82 -1.27 -6.23
C VAL A 2 14.17 0.01 -5.71
N THR A 3 14.20 1.08 -6.50
CA THR A 3 13.48 2.33 -6.22
C THR A 3 12.01 2.19 -6.63
N LEU A 4 11.08 2.41 -5.69
CA LEU A 4 9.64 2.45 -5.96
C LEU A 4 9.07 3.80 -5.52
N PRO A 5 9.27 4.88 -6.31
CA PRO A 5 8.70 6.20 -6.03
C PRO A 5 7.17 6.21 -6.17
N GLN A 6 6.61 5.17 -6.79
CA GLN A 6 5.18 5.01 -7.03
C GLN A 6 4.40 4.80 -5.72
N PRO A 7 3.11 5.18 -5.68
CA PRO A 7 2.24 4.87 -4.57
C PRO A 7 2.03 3.35 -4.46
N ILE A 8 2.08 2.83 -3.23
CA ILE A 8 1.94 1.40 -2.93
C ILE A 8 0.76 1.20 -2.00
N LEU A 9 -0.15 0.31 -2.39
CA LEU A 9 -1.21 -0.21 -1.54
C LEU A 9 -0.77 -1.54 -0.92
N VAL A 10 -0.86 -1.63 0.41
CA VAL A 10 -0.73 -2.88 1.16
C VAL A 10 -2.10 -3.24 1.72
N ALA A 11 -2.71 -4.29 1.16
CA ALA A 11 -3.99 -4.81 1.62
C ALA A 11 -3.75 -5.91 2.67
N VAL A 12 -4.27 -5.72 3.88
CA VAL A 12 -4.11 -6.63 5.01
C VAL A 12 -5.46 -7.24 5.34
N VAL A 13 -5.54 -8.57 5.34
CA VAL A 13 -6.70 -9.28 5.88
C VAL A 13 -6.55 -9.40 7.39
N GLN A 14 -7.58 -8.99 8.13
CA GLN A 14 -7.68 -9.22 9.57
C GLN A 14 -8.73 -10.30 9.80
N THR A 15 -8.27 -11.50 10.15
CA THR A 15 -9.13 -12.68 10.34
C THR A 15 -9.84 -12.66 11.70
N GLY A 16 -9.37 -11.85 12.65
CA GLY A 16 -9.96 -11.74 13.99
C GLY A 16 -9.93 -13.05 14.79
N SER A 17 -9.21 -14.07 14.31
CA SER A 17 -9.08 -15.38 14.93
C SER A 17 -7.86 -15.41 15.86
N ALA A 18 -7.83 -16.40 16.76
CA ALA A 18 -6.69 -16.68 17.63
C ALA A 18 -5.36 -16.89 16.87
N ASP A 19 -5.42 -17.16 15.56
CA ASP A 19 -4.28 -17.38 14.67
C ASP A 19 -3.65 -16.09 14.09
N ASP A 20 -4.10 -14.89 14.48
CA ASP A 20 -3.37 -13.64 14.15
C ASP A 20 -2.17 -13.43 15.10
N GLU A 21 -1.45 -14.51 15.41
CA GLU A 21 -0.24 -14.51 16.24
C GLU A 21 0.83 -13.57 15.68
N TYR A 22 0.79 -13.37 14.36
CA TYR A 22 1.69 -12.51 13.60
C TYR A 22 1.17 -11.08 13.40
N ALA A 23 0.05 -10.69 14.03
CA ALA A 23 -0.49 -9.35 13.88
C ALA A 23 0.53 -8.27 14.23
N ARG A 24 1.22 -8.49 15.36
CA ARG A 24 2.24 -7.58 15.90
C ARG A 24 3.45 -7.49 14.97
N ASP A 25 3.95 -8.63 14.52
CA ASP A 25 5.11 -8.69 13.62
C ASP A 25 4.81 -8.01 12.28
N ARG A 26 3.59 -8.22 11.76
CA ARG A 26 3.10 -7.54 10.56
C ARG A 26 3.04 -6.03 10.76
N ASP A 27 2.44 -5.55 11.85
CA ASP A 27 2.34 -4.12 12.12
C ASP A 27 3.73 -3.49 12.32
N GLN A 28 4.67 -4.20 12.97
CA GLN A 28 6.06 -3.78 13.08
C GLN A 28 6.73 -3.68 11.71
N ALA A 29 6.62 -4.71 10.87
CA ALA A 29 7.20 -4.71 9.53
C ALA A 29 6.64 -3.57 8.67
N LEU A 30 5.33 -3.28 8.76
CA LEU A 30 4.70 -2.16 8.04
C LEU A 30 5.26 -0.81 8.50
N GLU A 31 5.47 -0.63 9.80
CA GLU A 31 6.06 0.58 10.36
C GLU A 31 7.52 0.77 9.93
N GLU A 32 8.30 -0.32 9.88
CA GLU A 32 9.68 -0.28 9.38
C GLU A 32 9.75 0.14 7.91
N VAL A 33 8.86 -0.40 7.06
CA VAL A 33 8.77 0.01 5.65
C VAL A 33 8.32 1.46 5.52
N ARG A 34 7.33 1.90 6.31
CA ARG A 34 6.87 3.30 6.32
C ARG A 34 8.04 4.26 6.61
N ARG A 35 8.79 4.00 7.69
CA ARG A 35 9.97 4.79 8.07
C ARG A 35 11.07 4.77 7.01
N ALA A 36 11.28 3.63 6.35
CA ALA A 36 12.25 3.53 5.26
C ALA A 36 11.86 4.41 4.08
N ARG A 37 10.58 4.43 3.69
CA ARG A 37 10.08 5.29 2.61
C ARG A 37 10.15 6.77 2.95
N GLU A 38 9.80 7.14 4.19
CA GLU A 38 9.91 8.53 4.66
C GLU A 38 11.35 9.03 4.61
N ARG A 39 12.32 8.24 5.09
CA ARG A 39 13.75 8.59 4.99
C ARG A 39 14.25 8.71 3.55
N ALA A 40 13.62 8.00 2.61
CA ALA A 40 13.94 8.07 1.20
C ALA A 40 13.20 9.20 0.46
N GLY A 41 12.34 9.98 1.14
CA GLY A 41 11.52 11.01 0.51
C GLY A 41 10.47 10.46 -0.46
N TRP A 42 10.07 9.19 -0.31
CA TRP A 42 9.09 8.57 -1.19
C TRP A 42 7.66 8.73 -0.67
N LEU A 43 6.69 8.60 -1.57
CA LEU A 43 5.26 8.61 -1.22
C LEU A 43 4.96 7.57 -0.14
N PRO A 44 4.11 7.88 0.85
CA PRO A 44 3.81 6.97 1.95
C PRO A 44 3.11 5.69 1.47
N LEU A 45 3.24 4.63 2.26
CA LEU A 45 2.43 3.42 2.06
C LEU A 45 0.96 3.72 2.37
N LYS A 46 0.06 3.20 1.56
CA LYS A 46 -1.35 3.07 1.93
C LYS A 46 -1.59 1.68 2.50
N VAL A 47 -1.92 1.60 3.78
CA VAL A 47 -2.31 0.34 4.40
C VAL A 47 -3.83 0.31 4.56
N VAL A 48 -4.48 -0.66 3.92
CA VAL A 48 -5.93 -0.88 4.05
C VAL A 48 -6.17 -2.23 4.70
N ARG A 49 -6.93 -2.23 5.80
CA ARG A 49 -7.29 -3.43 6.56
C ARG A 49 -8.70 -3.88 6.20
N PHE A 50 -8.85 -5.15 5.85
CA PHE A 50 -10.11 -5.79 5.48
C PHE A 50 -10.52 -6.73 6.61
N GLN A 51 -11.62 -6.40 7.29
CA GLN A 51 -12.17 -7.19 8.40
C GLN A 51 -13.08 -8.30 7.89
N GLY A 52 -13.05 -9.46 8.55
CA GLY A 52 -14.03 -10.53 8.33
C GLY A 52 -13.95 -11.17 6.94
N VAL A 53 -12.88 -10.88 6.19
CA VAL A 53 -12.59 -11.52 4.91
C VAL A 53 -11.69 -12.72 5.19
N GLY A 54 -11.94 -13.87 4.58
CA GLY A 54 -11.04 -15.01 4.68
C GLY A 54 -9.64 -14.68 4.14
N HIS A 55 -8.67 -15.57 4.38
CA HIS A 55 -7.25 -15.37 3.96
C HIS A 55 -7.06 -15.04 2.47
N ASN A 56 -8.07 -15.24 1.63
CA ASN A 56 -8.07 -14.89 0.21
C ASN A 56 -8.98 -13.68 -0.07
N LEU A 57 -8.41 -12.48 0.04
CA LEU A 57 -9.12 -11.22 -0.19
C LEU A 57 -9.73 -11.12 -1.59
N MET A 58 -9.03 -11.58 -2.62
CA MET A 58 -9.55 -11.56 -3.99
C MET A 58 -10.76 -12.48 -4.18
N ARG A 59 -10.83 -13.60 -3.45
CA ARG A 59 -11.97 -14.52 -3.52
C ARG A 59 -13.20 -13.98 -2.77
N TYR A 60 -13.00 -13.37 -1.60
CA TYR A 60 -14.09 -13.06 -0.67
C TYR A 60 -14.47 -11.59 -0.60
N GLY A 61 -13.62 -10.68 -1.07
CA GLY A 61 -13.89 -9.23 -1.16
C GLY A 61 -13.35 -8.58 -2.43
N PRO A 62 -13.57 -9.17 -3.64
CA PRO A 62 -13.00 -8.66 -4.90
C PRO A 62 -13.39 -7.21 -5.17
N ASP A 63 -14.65 -6.85 -4.97
CA ASP A 63 -15.16 -5.50 -5.25
C ASP A 63 -14.50 -4.44 -4.36
N ALA A 64 -14.38 -4.75 -3.07
CA ALA A 64 -13.79 -3.85 -2.09
C ALA A 64 -12.30 -3.65 -2.37
N LEU A 65 -11.57 -4.71 -2.73
CA LEU A 65 -10.17 -4.60 -3.15
C LEU A 65 -10.03 -3.84 -4.48
N SER A 66 -10.89 -4.11 -5.46
CA SER A 66 -10.88 -3.44 -6.76
C SER A 66 -11.06 -1.92 -6.63
N ARG A 67 -11.98 -1.48 -5.76
CA ARG A 67 -12.15 -0.04 -5.47
C ARG A 67 -10.88 0.57 -4.90
N ARG A 68 -10.21 -0.09 -3.95
CA ARG A 68 -8.94 0.40 -3.38
C ARG A 68 -7.81 0.46 -4.40
N LEU A 69 -7.80 -0.44 -5.38
CA LEU A 69 -6.84 -0.40 -6.48
C LEU A 69 -7.14 0.77 -7.42
N LEU A 70 -8.42 1.05 -7.73
CA LEU A 70 -8.80 2.23 -8.51
C LEU A 70 -8.42 3.53 -7.79
N ASP A 71 -8.72 3.66 -6.49
CA ASP A 71 -8.30 4.80 -5.65
C ASP A 71 -6.76 5.02 -5.72
N LEU A 72 -5.98 3.94 -5.76
CA LEU A 72 -4.51 4.03 -5.88
C LEU A 72 -4.08 4.59 -7.24
N LEU A 73 -4.73 4.15 -8.32
CA LEU A 73 -4.41 4.58 -9.68
C LEU A 73 -4.80 6.04 -9.92
N GLU A 74 -5.95 6.46 -9.40
CA GLU A 74 -6.41 7.85 -9.49
C GLU A 74 -5.43 8.80 -8.78
N GLU A 75 -4.97 8.45 -7.58
CA GLU A 75 -3.97 9.25 -6.88
C GLU A 75 -2.58 9.23 -7.54
N ALA A 76 -2.20 8.12 -8.16
CA ALA A 76 -0.98 8.05 -8.96
C ALA A 76 -1.04 8.99 -10.18
N ALA A 77 -2.21 9.08 -10.82
CA ALA A 77 -2.44 9.96 -11.97
C ALA A 77 -2.49 11.45 -11.58
N LEU A 78 -2.94 11.76 -10.35
CA LEU A 78 -3.02 13.13 -9.82
C LEU A 78 -1.72 13.62 -9.19
N SER A 79 -0.81 12.72 -8.83
CA SER A 79 0.52 13.09 -8.35
C SER A 79 1.36 13.54 -9.54
N PRO A 80 1.80 14.81 -9.61
CA PRO A 80 2.66 15.24 -10.70
C PRO A 80 3.89 14.35 -10.73
N SER A 81 4.14 13.71 -11.86
CA SER A 81 5.47 13.18 -12.12
C SER A 81 6.41 14.38 -12.10
N ASP A 82 7.20 14.56 -11.05
CA ASP A 82 8.43 15.37 -11.12
C ASP A 82 9.39 14.65 -12.08
N GLY A 83 9.04 14.71 -13.36
CA GLY A 83 9.75 14.20 -14.51
C GLY A 83 9.98 15.38 -15.45
N THR A 84 10.69 16.39 -14.97
CA THR A 84 11.38 17.32 -15.87
C THR A 84 12.63 16.60 -16.40
N PRO A 85 12.67 16.33 -17.72
CA PRO A 85 13.84 16.70 -18.49
C PRO A 85 13.35 17.57 -19.64
N GLY A 86 13.41 18.89 -19.44
CA GLY A 86 12.80 19.82 -20.38
C GLY A 86 13.20 21.26 -20.13
N GLY A 87 14.49 21.53 -20.05
CA GLY A 87 15.03 22.85 -20.37
C GLY A 87 16.44 22.67 -20.95
N PRO A 88 16.95 23.61 -21.77
CA PRO A 88 16.30 24.64 -22.58
C PRO A 88 16.51 24.40 -24.09
N ALA A 89 15.78 25.14 -24.92
CA ALA A 89 16.27 25.61 -26.22
C ALA A 89 15.75 27.04 -26.44
#